data_AF-A0A5C8IF26-F1
#
_entry.id   AF-A0A5C8IF26-F1
#
_cell.length_a   1.000
_cell.length_b   1.000
_cell.length_c   1.000
_cell.angle_alpha   90.00
_cell.angle_beta   90.00
_cell.angle_gamma   90.00
#
_symmetry.space_group_name_H-M   'P 1'
#
loop_
_entity.id
_entity.type
_entity.pdbx_description
1 polymer ?
#
loop_
_entity_poly.entity_id
_entity_poly.type
_entity_poly.pdbx_seq_one_letter_code
_entity_poly.pdbx_strand_id
1 'polypeptide(L)'
;MSAVAEAPELETVTLQNGLSCSIPSSSPLAKLLRSKRTWIGPSAQERLGILRRAKSVAIVGASPNPARSSYFVATYLQQSSDYDLYFVNPNATEILGQPVYKSLADLPVVPDIVDVFRRASDIPQVMEDALAIGAKTVWVQLGIWNEEAAYEGEAKGLTVVMDRCIKVEHARFHGGLHLMGFDTGQITSRRTLR
;
A
#
# COMPACT_ATOMS: atom_id res chain seq x y z
N MET A 1 -38.31 -21.14 31.24
CA MET A 1 -36.84 -21.15 31.16
C MET A 1 -36.42 -19.79 30.64
N SER A 2 -35.88 -18.93 31.51
CA SER A 2 -35.56 -17.55 31.17
C SER A 2 -34.25 -17.53 30.40
N ALA A 3 -34.27 -17.00 29.17
CA ALA A 3 -33.07 -16.84 28.34
C ALA A 3 -32.22 -15.72 28.97
N VAL A 4 -31.07 -16.09 29.52
CA VAL A 4 -30.08 -15.12 29.98
C VAL A 4 -29.48 -14.52 28.71
N ALA A 5 -29.75 -13.24 28.45
CA ALA A 5 -29.09 -12.51 27.38
C ALA A 5 -27.60 -12.43 27.71
N GLU A 6 -26.78 -13.02 26.86
CA GLU A 6 -25.32 -13.01 26.96
C GLU A 6 -24.83 -11.56 26.91
N ALA A 7 -23.98 -11.15 27.85
CA ALA A 7 -23.49 -9.78 27.90
C ALA A 7 -22.69 -9.48 26.60
N PRO A 8 -22.90 -8.31 25.96
CA PRO A 8 -22.22 -8.01 24.71
C PRO A 8 -20.71 -7.92 24.94
N GLU A 9 -19.92 -8.57 24.09
CA GLU A 9 -18.47 -8.43 24.07
C GLU A 9 -18.11 -6.95 23.88
N LEU A 10 -17.32 -6.41 24.81
CA LEU A 10 -16.93 -5.00 24.83
C LEU A 10 -15.49 -4.85 24.36
N GLU A 11 -15.26 -3.85 23.51
CA GLU A 11 -13.95 -3.45 23.03
C GLU A 11 -13.65 -2.02 23.49
N THR A 12 -12.41 -1.78 23.88
CA THR A 12 -11.95 -0.42 24.21
C THR A 12 -11.44 0.25 22.95
N VAL A 13 -12.08 1.33 22.55
CA VAL A 13 -11.71 2.13 21.37
C VAL A 13 -11.20 3.50 21.78
N THR A 14 -10.21 4.01 21.07
CA THR A 14 -9.68 5.37 21.24
C THR A 14 -10.30 6.30 20.21
N LEU A 15 -10.90 7.40 20.70
CA LEU A 15 -11.50 8.45 19.88
C LEU A 15 -10.42 9.41 19.36
N GLN A 16 -10.77 10.20 18.33
CA GLN A 16 -9.86 11.17 17.71
C GLN A 16 -9.32 12.24 18.68
N ASN A 17 -9.97 12.47 19.81
CA ASN A 17 -9.54 13.40 20.84
C ASN A 17 -8.69 12.75 21.95
N GLY A 18 -8.25 11.49 21.75
CA GLY A 18 -7.41 10.75 22.69
C GLY A 18 -8.17 10.12 23.87
N LEU A 19 -9.49 10.27 23.95
CA LEU A 19 -10.31 9.63 24.97
C LEU A 19 -10.62 8.18 24.58
N SER A 20 -10.64 7.27 25.55
CA SER A 20 -11.04 5.87 25.33
C SER A 20 -12.44 5.58 25.90
N CYS A 21 -13.22 4.75 25.21
CA CYS A 21 -14.48 4.22 25.75
C CYS A 21 -14.67 2.74 25.39
N SER A 22 -15.38 2.01 26.26
CA SER A 22 -15.78 0.62 26.00
C SER A 22 -17.11 0.61 25.26
N ILE A 23 -17.14 -0.01 24.08
CA ILE A 23 -18.34 -0.12 23.25
C ILE A 23 -18.56 -1.57 22.82
N PRO A 24 -19.81 -1.98 22.51
CA PRO A 24 -20.05 -3.31 21.97
C PRO A 24 -19.27 -3.51 20.67
N SER A 25 -18.53 -4.62 20.60
CA SER A 25 -17.70 -4.99 19.45
C SER A 25 -18.50 -5.10 18.15
N SER A 26 -19.80 -5.40 18.24
CA SER A 26 -20.72 -5.48 17.11
C SER A 26 -21.27 -4.13 16.64
N SER A 27 -20.98 -3.02 17.34
CA SER A 27 -21.59 -1.73 17.02
C SER A 27 -21.05 -1.13 15.72
N PRO A 28 -21.89 -0.40 14.94
CA PRO A 28 -21.44 0.36 13.77
C PRO A 28 -20.35 1.38 14.12
N LEU A 29 -20.36 1.92 15.34
CA LEU A 29 -19.35 2.86 15.82
C LEU A 29 -18.01 2.17 16.07
N ALA A 30 -17.99 0.96 16.63
CA ALA A 30 -16.75 0.16 16.75
C ALA A 30 -16.17 -0.17 15.38
N LYS A 31 -17.03 -0.49 14.42
CA LYS A 31 -16.62 -0.71 13.02
C LYS A 31 -16.07 0.58 12.39
N LEU A 32 -16.70 1.72 12.63
CA LEU A 32 -16.27 3.02 12.11
C LEU A 32 -14.94 3.48 12.75
N LEU A 33 -14.78 3.29 14.06
CA LEU A 33 -13.56 3.67 14.77
C LEU A 33 -12.38 2.78 14.38
N ARG A 34 -12.60 1.47 14.15
CA ARG A 34 -11.61 0.60 13.49
C ARG A 34 -11.24 1.04 12.07
N SER A 35 -12.16 1.72 11.37
CA SER A 35 -11.90 2.24 10.03
C SER A 35 -11.24 3.61 10.02
N LYS A 36 -11.23 4.33 11.16
CA LYS A 36 -10.57 5.63 11.28
C LYS A 36 -9.08 5.43 11.50
N ARG A 37 -8.37 5.35 10.38
CA ARG A 37 -6.92 5.46 10.36
C ARG A 37 -6.50 6.82 10.92
N THR A 38 -5.48 6.82 11.76
CA THR A 38 -4.83 8.00 12.33
C THR A 38 -3.61 8.43 11.52
N TRP A 39 -2.94 7.47 10.87
CA TRP A 39 -1.78 7.70 10.04
C TRP A 39 -2.15 8.45 8.76
N ILE A 40 -1.36 9.48 8.47
CA ILE A 40 -1.53 10.33 7.29
C ILE A 40 -0.35 10.09 6.37
N GLY A 41 -0.59 9.36 5.29
CA GLY A 41 0.40 9.15 4.24
C GLY A 41 0.55 10.35 3.29
N PRO A 42 1.48 10.25 2.33
CA PRO A 42 1.74 11.31 1.36
C PRO A 42 0.51 11.60 0.51
N SER A 43 0.30 12.88 0.20
CA SER A 43 -0.71 13.40 -0.71
C SER A 43 -0.54 12.87 -2.14
N ALA A 44 -1.53 13.11 -3.00
CA ALA A 44 -1.45 12.71 -4.41
C ALA A 44 -0.24 13.33 -5.13
N GLN A 45 0.06 14.59 -4.86
CA GLN A 45 1.20 15.29 -5.46
C GLN A 45 2.54 14.74 -4.98
N GLU A 46 2.65 14.39 -3.69
CA GLU A 46 3.85 13.76 -3.14
C GLU A 46 4.07 12.35 -3.72
N ARG A 47 2.99 11.56 -3.85
CA ARG A 47 3.05 10.24 -4.52
C ARG A 47 3.46 10.36 -5.98
N LEU A 48 2.97 11.36 -6.71
CA LEU A 48 3.46 11.64 -8.06
C LEU A 48 4.97 11.95 -8.07
N GLY A 49 5.45 12.73 -7.09
CA GLY A 49 6.87 13.02 -6.93
C GLY A 49 7.71 11.76 -6.70
N ILE A 50 7.23 10.84 -5.86
CA ILE A 50 7.86 9.53 -5.63
C ILE A 50 7.94 8.75 -6.94
N LEU A 51 6.80 8.59 -7.63
CA LEU A 51 6.72 7.81 -8.88
C LEU A 51 7.61 8.38 -9.99
N ARG A 52 7.73 9.71 -10.11
CA ARG A 52 8.57 10.35 -11.14
C ARG A 52 10.08 10.19 -10.90
N ARG A 53 10.49 10.13 -9.63
CA ARG A 53 11.91 9.98 -9.26
C ARG A 53 12.38 8.54 -9.35
N ALA A 54 11.49 7.58 -9.12
CA ALA A 54 11.83 6.17 -9.18
C ALA A 54 12.24 5.74 -10.59
N LYS A 55 13.23 4.85 -10.65
CA LYS A 55 13.65 4.11 -11.83
C LYS A 55 13.47 2.61 -11.65
N SER A 56 13.53 2.13 -10.42
CA SER A 56 13.45 0.72 -10.09
C SER A 56 12.34 0.41 -9.07
N VAL A 57 11.62 -0.70 -9.29
CA VAL A 57 10.56 -1.16 -8.40
C VAL A 57 10.75 -2.65 -8.09
N ALA A 58 10.89 -2.99 -6.82
CA ALA A 58 10.90 -4.38 -6.36
C ALA A 58 9.52 -4.79 -5.85
N ILE A 59 8.89 -5.76 -6.50
CA ILE A 59 7.56 -6.25 -6.16
C ILE A 59 7.66 -7.45 -5.21
N VAL A 60 7.44 -7.20 -3.93
CA VAL A 60 7.45 -8.19 -2.84
C VAL A 60 6.12 -8.92 -2.76
N GLY A 61 6.17 -10.24 -2.87
CA GLY A 61 4.96 -11.06 -2.99
C GLY A 61 4.43 -11.13 -4.42
N ALA A 62 5.30 -10.87 -5.42
CA ALA A 62 4.98 -11.13 -6.82
C ALA A 62 4.55 -12.58 -7.01
N SER A 63 3.55 -12.83 -7.85
CA SER A 63 3.02 -14.18 -8.09
C SER A 63 2.92 -14.44 -9.58
N PRO A 64 3.28 -15.64 -10.08
CA PRO A 64 3.07 -16.03 -11.48
C PRO A 64 1.60 -16.34 -11.79
N ASN A 65 0.72 -16.43 -10.78
CA ASN A 65 -0.68 -16.74 -10.98
C ASN A 65 -1.44 -15.51 -11.53
N PRO A 66 -2.02 -15.59 -12.74
CA PRO A 66 -2.76 -14.47 -13.35
C PRO A 66 -3.96 -13.99 -12.55
N ALA A 67 -4.53 -14.80 -11.66
CA ALA A 67 -5.64 -14.37 -10.81
C ALA A 67 -5.21 -13.45 -9.65
N ARG A 68 -3.90 -13.28 -9.40
CA ARG A 68 -3.38 -12.47 -8.30
C ARG A 68 -3.19 -11.01 -8.72
N SER A 69 -3.56 -10.08 -7.85
CA SER A 69 -3.41 -8.63 -8.07
C SER A 69 -1.97 -8.23 -8.43
N SER A 70 -0.98 -8.86 -7.78
CA SER A 70 0.44 -8.66 -8.06
C SER A 70 0.81 -8.94 -9.51
N TYR A 71 0.21 -9.98 -10.14
CA TYR A 71 0.47 -10.31 -11.54
C TYR A 71 -0.04 -9.21 -12.46
N PHE A 72 -1.29 -8.77 -12.26
CA PHE A 72 -1.88 -7.69 -13.05
C PHE A 72 -1.15 -6.35 -12.93
N VAL A 73 -0.68 -6.01 -11.72
CA VAL A 73 0.11 -4.79 -11.50
C VAL A 73 1.48 -4.90 -12.16
N ALA A 74 2.17 -6.03 -11.98
CA ALA A 74 3.45 -6.28 -12.64
C ALA A 74 3.35 -6.18 -14.16
N THR A 75 2.35 -6.83 -14.79
CA THR A 75 2.13 -6.74 -16.24
C THR A 75 1.88 -5.30 -16.68
N TYR A 76 1.07 -4.54 -15.95
CA TYR A 76 0.82 -3.14 -16.28
C TYR A 76 2.10 -2.30 -16.21
N LEU A 77 2.88 -2.42 -15.13
CA LEU A 77 4.12 -1.66 -14.99
C LEU A 77 5.12 -2.04 -16.10
N GLN A 78 5.25 -3.33 -16.43
CA GLN A 78 6.15 -3.80 -17.49
C GLN A 78 5.77 -3.24 -18.87
N GLN A 79 4.49 -3.01 -19.12
CA GLN A 79 3.96 -2.56 -20.42
C GLN A 79 3.79 -1.05 -20.53
N SER A 80 3.60 -0.35 -19.42
CA SER A 80 3.12 1.03 -19.38
C SER A 80 4.00 1.98 -18.58
N SER A 81 5.15 1.53 -18.07
CA SER A 81 6.12 2.36 -17.38
C SER A 81 7.54 2.05 -17.84
N ASP A 82 8.46 2.96 -17.57
CA ASP A 82 9.89 2.80 -17.84
C ASP A 82 10.66 2.28 -16.61
N TYR A 83 9.97 1.61 -15.67
CA TYR A 83 10.62 1.10 -14.46
C TYR A 83 11.36 -0.21 -14.72
N ASP A 84 12.55 -0.33 -14.14
CA ASP A 84 13.24 -1.61 -13.96
C ASP A 84 12.53 -2.41 -12.87
N LEU A 85 11.88 -3.50 -13.26
CA LEU A 85 11.10 -4.33 -12.35
C LEU A 85 11.93 -5.50 -11.82
N TYR A 86 11.84 -5.71 -10.50
CA TYR A 86 12.43 -6.86 -9.81
C TYR A 86 11.35 -7.63 -9.06
N PHE A 87 11.26 -8.94 -9.28
CA PHE A 87 10.24 -9.77 -8.63
C PHE A 87 10.81 -10.49 -7.42
N VAL A 88 10.13 -10.40 -6.27
CA VAL A 88 10.56 -11.05 -5.03
C VAL A 88 9.50 -12.04 -4.56
N ASN A 89 9.81 -13.33 -4.68
CA ASN A 89 8.99 -14.44 -4.18
C ASN A 89 9.85 -15.71 -4.01
N PRO A 90 9.99 -16.26 -2.78
CA PRO A 90 10.81 -17.45 -2.53
C PRO A 90 10.30 -18.73 -3.21
N ASN A 91 9.04 -18.76 -3.65
CA ASN A 91 8.37 -19.93 -4.22
C ASN A 91 8.27 -19.91 -5.75
N ALA A 92 8.85 -18.91 -6.42
CA ALA A 92 8.84 -18.80 -7.87
C ALA A 92 10.27 -18.52 -8.38
N THR A 93 10.57 -18.99 -9.59
CA THR A 93 11.87 -18.79 -10.24
C THR A 93 11.80 -17.80 -11.40
N GLU A 94 10.64 -17.69 -12.04
CA GLU A 94 10.40 -16.81 -13.18
C GLU A 94 8.97 -16.25 -13.13
N ILE A 95 8.81 -14.95 -13.40
CA ILE A 95 7.53 -14.26 -13.54
C ILE A 95 7.65 -13.32 -14.74
N LEU A 96 6.69 -13.37 -15.67
CA LEU A 96 6.64 -12.48 -16.85
C LEU A 96 7.95 -12.46 -17.68
N GLY A 97 8.61 -13.62 -17.80
CA GLY A 97 9.86 -13.77 -18.55
C GLY A 97 11.09 -13.18 -17.85
N GLN A 98 10.99 -12.80 -16.57
CA GLN A 98 12.08 -12.23 -15.79
C GLN A 98 12.42 -13.11 -14.58
N PRO A 99 13.69 -13.11 -14.14
CA PRO A 99 14.12 -13.86 -12.96
C PRO A 99 13.44 -13.33 -11.68
N VAL A 100 13.22 -14.25 -10.75
CA VAL A 100 12.63 -13.96 -9.43
C VAL A 100 13.67 -14.20 -8.33
N TYR A 101 13.73 -13.27 -7.39
CA TYR A 101 14.60 -13.30 -6.22
C TYR A 101 13.85 -13.83 -5.01
N LYS A 102 14.54 -14.50 -4.08
CA LYS A 102 13.90 -15.10 -2.90
C LYS A 102 13.57 -14.05 -1.83
N SER A 103 14.45 -13.06 -1.69
CA SER A 103 14.34 -11.97 -0.73
C SER A 103 14.80 -10.64 -1.33
N LEU A 104 14.53 -9.54 -0.62
CA LEU A 104 15.04 -8.23 -0.98
C LEU A 104 16.58 -8.16 -0.93
N ALA A 105 17.21 -8.92 -0.04
CA ALA A 105 18.67 -8.96 0.10
C ALA A 105 19.37 -9.66 -1.08
N ASP A 106 18.65 -10.46 -1.85
CA ASP A 106 19.19 -11.14 -3.04
C ASP A 106 19.16 -10.25 -4.29
N LEU A 107 18.59 -9.05 -4.21
CA LEU A 107 18.50 -8.14 -5.35
C LEU A 107 19.89 -7.61 -5.75
N PRO A 108 20.16 -7.46 -7.06
CA PRO A 108 21.43 -6.93 -7.56
C PRO A 108 21.56 -5.41 -7.36
N VAL A 109 20.47 -4.73 -6.99
CA VAL A 109 20.39 -3.29 -6.80
C VAL A 109 19.53 -2.98 -5.57
N VAL A 110 19.69 -1.78 -5.01
CA VAL A 110 18.75 -1.24 -4.03
C VAL A 110 17.60 -0.59 -4.81
N PRO A 111 16.35 -1.10 -4.73
CA PRO A 111 15.23 -0.54 -5.47
C PRO A 111 14.80 0.82 -4.91
N ASP A 112 14.34 1.72 -5.77
CA ASP A 112 13.80 3.02 -5.36
C ASP A 112 12.48 2.87 -4.60
N ILE A 113 11.66 1.89 -5.02
CA ILE A 113 10.37 1.56 -4.41
C ILE A 113 10.31 0.06 -4.14
N VAL A 114 10.03 -0.30 -2.89
CA VAL A 114 9.62 -1.67 -2.50
C VAL A 114 8.10 -1.73 -2.50
N ASP A 115 7.51 -2.38 -3.51
CA ASP A 115 6.06 -2.52 -3.71
C ASP A 115 5.53 -3.84 -3.10
N VAL A 116 4.58 -3.76 -2.17
CA VAL A 116 4.27 -4.87 -1.24
C VAL A 116 2.86 -5.42 -1.44
N PHE A 117 2.79 -6.71 -1.79
CA PHE A 117 1.56 -7.51 -1.94
C PHE A 117 1.41 -8.59 -0.84
N ARG A 118 2.05 -8.38 0.32
CA ARG A 118 1.96 -9.27 1.49
C ARG A 118 0.83 -8.85 2.42
N ARG A 119 0.49 -9.70 3.39
CA ARG A 119 -0.60 -9.39 4.34
C ARG A 119 -0.14 -8.31 5.33
N ALA A 120 -1.09 -7.62 5.96
CA ALA A 120 -0.81 -6.57 6.94
C ALA A 120 0.12 -7.01 8.09
N SER A 121 0.01 -8.28 8.50
CA SER A 121 0.88 -8.91 9.50
C SER A 121 2.36 -8.99 9.11
N ASP A 122 2.63 -9.00 7.81
CA ASP A 122 3.98 -9.20 7.26
C ASP A 122 4.66 -7.85 7.00
N ILE A 123 3.92 -6.73 7.07
CA ILE A 123 4.42 -5.38 6.76
C ILE A 123 5.57 -4.95 7.67
N PRO A 124 5.54 -5.16 9.01
CA PRO A 124 6.67 -4.80 9.87
C PRO A 124 7.99 -5.41 9.39
N GLN A 125 8.00 -6.72 9.07
CA GLN A 125 9.19 -7.39 8.56
C GLN A 125 9.64 -6.83 7.21
N VAL A 126 8.71 -6.54 6.30
CA VAL A 126 9.06 -5.96 4.99
C VAL A 126 9.67 -4.56 5.14
N MET A 127 9.22 -3.76 6.12
CA MET A 127 9.83 -2.46 6.42
C MET A 127 11.27 -2.62 6.92
N GLU A 128 11.52 -3.59 7.80
CA GLU A 128 12.87 -3.91 8.28
C GLU A 128 13.78 -4.38 7.15
N ASP A 129 13.30 -5.27 6.28
CA ASP A 129 14.06 -5.77 5.13
C ASP A 129 14.38 -4.61 4.16
N ALA A 130 13.42 -3.71 3.92
CA ALA A 130 13.63 -2.53 3.08
C ALA A 130 14.67 -1.57 3.68
N LEU A 131 14.64 -1.34 4.99
CA LEU A 131 15.66 -0.57 5.69
C LEU A 131 17.04 -1.22 5.62
N ALA A 132 17.11 -2.54 5.79
CA ALA A 132 18.36 -3.30 5.78
C ALA A 132 19.10 -3.22 4.44
N ILE A 133 18.37 -3.25 3.32
CA ILE A 133 18.96 -3.06 1.98
C ILE A 133 19.21 -1.58 1.63
N GLY A 134 18.73 -0.64 2.46
CA GLY A 134 18.88 0.80 2.25
C GLY A 134 17.84 1.43 1.33
N ALA A 135 16.72 0.75 1.04
CA ALA A 135 15.62 1.32 0.29
C ALA A 135 15.02 2.52 1.02
N LYS A 136 14.48 3.48 0.26
CA LYS A 136 13.93 4.72 0.81
C LYS A 136 12.41 4.78 0.81
N THR A 137 11.76 3.98 -0.04
CA THR A 137 10.30 4.01 -0.18
C THR A 137 9.73 2.61 -0.06
N VAL A 138 8.73 2.45 0.83
CA VAL A 138 7.89 1.25 0.87
C VAL A 138 6.48 1.63 0.46
N TRP A 139 5.97 0.91 -0.54
CA TRP A 139 4.66 1.11 -1.12
C TRP A 139 3.78 -0.11 -0.87
N VAL A 140 2.86 0.01 0.07
CA VAL A 140 1.93 -1.05 0.45
C VAL A 140 0.64 -0.92 -0.36
N GLN A 141 0.29 -2.00 -1.05
CA GLN A 141 -0.78 -2.01 -2.05
C GLN A 141 -2.18 -1.80 -1.45
N LEU A 142 -3.13 -1.50 -2.34
CA LEU A 142 -4.52 -1.23 -2.01
C LEU A 142 -5.14 -2.38 -1.19
N GLY A 143 -5.83 -2.01 -0.11
CA GLY A 143 -6.46 -2.91 0.84
C GLY A 143 -5.55 -3.39 1.97
N ILE A 144 -4.25 -3.03 1.96
CA ILE A 144 -3.27 -3.47 2.96
C ILE A 144 -2.68 -2.25 3.67
N TRP A 145 -2.59 -2.32 5.00
CA TRP A 145 -2.04 -1.25 5.83
C TRP A 145 -1.66 -1.78 7.22
N ASN A 146 -0.70 -1.11 7.86
CA ASN A 146 -0.31 -1.30 9.26
C ASN A 146 0.25 0.04 9.77
N GLU A 147 -0.50 0.75 10.61
CA GLU A 147 -0.14 2.10 11.06
C GLU A 147 1.11 2.13 11.94
N GLU A 148 1.25 1.16 12.84
CA GLU A 148 2.42 1.04 13.71
C GLU A 148 3.70 0.86 12.88
N ALA A 149 3.67 -0.06 11.91
CA ALA A 149 4.79 -0.25 11.00
C ALA A 149 5.10 1.00 10.15
N ALA A 150 4.09 1.79 9.80
CA ALA A 150 4.29 3.02 9.06
C ALA A 150 4.99 4.09 9.92
N TYR A 151 4.51 4.33 11.14
CA TYR A 151 5.14 5.27 12.07
C TYR A 151 6.59 4.85 12.39
N GLU A 152 6.83 3.57 12.65
CA GLU A 152 8.18 3.06 12.91
C GLU A 152 9.10 3.18 11.69
N GLY A 153 8.58 2.86 10.50
CA GLY A 153 9.32 3.00 9.25
C GLY A 153 9.71 4.46 8.99
N GLU A 154 8.77 5.38 9.15
CA GLU A 154 8.99 6.83 8.99
C GLU A 154 9.99 7.37 10.01
N ALA A 155 9.91 6.94 11.28
CA ALA A 155 10.88 7.30 12.31
C ALA A 155 12.31 6.84 11.98
N LYS A 156 12.45 5.76 11.19
CA LYS A 156 13.72 5.23 10.68
C LYS A 156 14.11 5.81 9.31
N GLY A 157 13.32 6.75 8.78
CA GLY A 157 13.62 7.49 7.54
C GLY A 157 13.06 6.87 6.26
N LEU A 158 12.14 5.91 6.34
CA LEU A 158 11.38 5.46 5.17
C LEU A 158 10.32 6.48 4.78
N THR A 159 10.09 6.60 3.47
CA THR A 159 8.84 7.14 2.94
C THR A 159 7.84 5.99 2.82
N VAL A 160 6.72 6.07 3.54
CA VAL A 160 5.71 5.02 3.54
C VAL A 160 4.48 5.47 2.74
N VAL A 161 4.04 4.62 1.80
CA VAL A 161 2.75 4.75 1.11
C VAL A 161 1.95 3.52 1.46
N MET A 162 0.73 3.64 1.96
CA MET A 162 -0.14 2.48 2.23
C MET A 162 -1.52 2.64 1.64
N ASP A 163 -2.18 1.51 1.41
CA ASP A 163 -3.52 1.43 0.85
C ASP A 163 -3.65 2.19 -0.48
N ARG A 164 -2.61 2.14 -1.31
CA ARG A 164 -2.60 2.74 -2.65
C ARG A 164 -2.08 1.74 -3.65
N CYS A 165 -2.78 1.59 -4.78
CA CYS A 165 -2.27 0.75 -5.85
C CYS A 165 -1.31 1.55 -6.72
N ILE A 166 -0.06 1.09 -6.86
CA ILE A 166 0.96 1.77 -7.67
C ILE A 166 0.50 1.93 -9.13
N LYS A 167 -0.18 0.91 -9.70
CA LYS A 167 -0.77 0.98 -11.04
C LYS A 167 -1.80 2.11 -11.15
N VAL A 168 -2.69 2.23 -10.17
CA VAL A 168 -3.76 3.25 -10.19
C VAL A 168 -3.15 4.64 -10.07
N GLU A 169 -2.20 4.84 -9.16
CA GLU A 169 -1.51 6.12 -9.01
C GLU A 169 -0.68 6.44 -10.27
N HIS A 170 0.04 5.48 -10.83
CA HIS A 170 0.78 5.66 -12.08
C HIS A 170 -0.16 6.04 -13.24
N ALA A 171 -1.26 5.30 -13.44
CA ALA A 171 -2.25 5.54 -14.49
C ALA A 171 -3.00 6.87 -14.33
N ARG A 172 -3.26 7.29 -13.10
CA ARG A 172 -3.89 8.58 -12.79
C ARG A 172 -3.12 9.74 -13.41
N PHE A 173 -1.79 9.71 -13.30
CA PHE A 173 -0.94 10.80 -13.79
C PHE A 173 -0.51 10.61 -15.25
N HIS A 174 -0.11 9.40 -15.66
CA HIS A 174 0.34 9.12 -17.03
C HIS A 174 -0.79 8.98 -18.05
N GLY A 175 -1.97 8.51 -17.64
CA GLY A 175 -3.12 8.28 -18.54
C GLY A 175 -4.00 9.51 -18.79
N GLY A 176 -3.58 10.71 -18.40
CA GLY A 176 -4.36 11.95 -18.59
C GLY A 176 -5.58 12.12 -17.68
N LEU A 177 -5.87 11.16 -16.78
CA LEU A 177 -7.00 11.24 -15.85
C LEU A 177 -6.89 12.40 -14.86
N HIS A 178 -5.67 12.85 -14.54
CA HIS A 178 -5.45 14.07 -13.76
C HIS A 178 -6.15 15.31 -14.37
N LEU A 179 -6.30 15.37 -15.70
CA LEU A 179 -7.00 16.46 -16.41
C LEU A 179 -8.51 16.48 -16.14
N MET A 180 -9.07 15.40 -15.57
CA MET A 180 -10.48 15.26 -15.23
C MET A 180 -10.76 15.53 -13.73
N GLY A 181 -9.86 16.25 -13.05
CA GLY A 181 -10.06 16.73 -11.68
C GLY A 181 -9.75 15.71 -10.58
N PHE A 182 -9.31 14.50 -10.95
CA PHE A 182 -8.96 13.45 -10.00
C PHE A 182 -7.89 13.89 -8.99
N ASP A 183 -6.98 14.78 -9.37
CA ASP A 183 -5.92 15.34 -8.52
C ASP A 183 -6.40 16.32 -7.45
N THR A 184 -7.46 17.06 -7.76
CA THR A 184 -8.00 18.11 -6.89
C THR A 184 -9.02 17.60 -5.88
N GLY A 185 -9.44 16.33 -6.00
CA GLY A 185 -10.56 15.78 -5.24
C GLY A 185 -11.94 16.25 -5.74
N GLN A 186 -11.98 17.06 -6.80
CA GLN A 186 -13.22 17.48 -7.46
C GLN A 186 -13.33 16.81 -8.83
N ILE A 187 -14.15 15.77 -8.92
CA ILE A 187 -14.52 15.18 -10.21
C ILE A 187 -15.73 15.97 -10.73
N THR A 188 -15.54 16.74 -11.81
CA THR A 188 -16.60 17.53 -12.45
C THR A 188 -16.85 17.04 -13.88
N SER A 189 -18.11 16.86 -14.25
CA SER A 189 -18.52 16.48 -15.61
C SER A 189 -18.64 17.68 -16.56
N ARG A 190 -18.40 18.91 -16.07
CA ARG A 190 -18.48 20.12 -16.90
C ARG A 190 -17.25 20.22 -17.78
N ARG A 191 -17.48 20.12 -19.09
CA ARG A 191 -16.45 20.26 -20.12
C ARG A 191 -15.94 21.71 -20.13
N THR A 192 -14.71 21.94 -19.67
CA THR A 192 -14.06 23.25 -19.78
C THR A 192 -13.84 23.54 -21.26
N LEU A 193 -14.69 24.39 -21.84
CA LEU A 193 -14.50 24.88 -23.20
C LEU A 193 -13.28 25.80 -23.20
N ARG A 194 -12.26 25.44 -23.98
CA ARG A 194 -11.15 26.34 -24.32
C ARG A 194 -11.60 27.32 -25.40
#